data_AF-A0A4Y2UBY2-F1
#
_entry.id   AF-A0A4Y2UBY2-F1
#
_cell.length_a   1.000
_cell.length_b   1.000
_cell.length_c   1.000
_cell.angle_alpha   90.00
_cell.angle_beta   90.00
_cell.angle_gamma   90.00
#
_symmetry.space_group_name_H-M   'P 1'
#
loop_
_entity.id
_entity.type
_entity.pdbx_description
1 polymer ?
#
loop_
_entity_poly.entity_id
_entity_poly.type
_entity_poly.pdbx_seq_one_letter_code
_entity_poly.pdbx_strand_id
1 'polypeptide(L)'
;MRQAIWAIFMHKLSTDENPQHGFGSIDEDSWCGFKKAEATGSVYKHKNNLPVAVVEAMRSVFKDLSYPDLLKKCVHGNTQNPNESVNNVIWSRVPKSTFVQIEVLSLSVYDAVCSFNEGNSAKLQVFKNLGIQPGEYISMLLSVLTKKNF
;
A
#
# COMPACT_ATOMS: atom_id res chain seq x y z
N MET A 1 -12.62 -3.53 4.02
CA MET A 1 -11.81 -4.51 3.28
C MET A 1 -12.57 -5.80 2.97
N ARG A 2 -13.16 -6.51 3.94
CA ARG A 2 -13.92 -7.76 3.72
C ARG A 2 -14.99 -7.67 2.62
N GLN A 3 -15.86 -6.66 2.67
CA GLN A 3 -16.90 -6.45 1.65
C GLN A 3 -16.31 -6.19 0.27
N ALA A 4 -15.21 -5.42 0.18
CA ALA A 4 -14.54 -5.15 -1.10
C ALA A 4 -13.94 -6.42 -1.74
N ILE A 5 -13.38 -7.33 -0.92
CA ILE A 5 -12.90 -8.63 -1.40
C ILE A 5 -14.04 -9.46 -1.99
N TRP A 6 -15.17 -9.54 -1.29
CA TRP A 6 -16.35 -10.24 -1.79
C TRP A 6 -17.00 -9.53 -2.98
N ALA A 7 -16.91 -8.19 -3.08
CA ALA A 7 -17.34 -7.46 -4.27
C ALA A 7 -16.57 -7.91 -5.51
N ILE A 8 -15.25 -8.12 -5.42
CA ILE A 8 -14.44 -8.64 -6.53
C ILE A 8 -14.92 -10.03 -6.95
N PHE A 9 -15.17 -10.93 -5.99
CA PHE A 9 -15.71 -12.27 -6.27
C PHE A 9 -17.03 -12.18 -7.04
N MET A 10 -17.97 -11.37 -6.55
CA MET A 10 -19.29 -11.21 -7.14
C MET A 10 -19.22 -10.55 -8.52
N HIS A 11 -18.35 -9.55 -8.72
CA HIS A 11 -18.14 -8.92 -10.03
C HIS A 11 -17.65 -9.92 -11.09
N LYS A 12 -16.87 -10.94 -10.70
CA LYS A 12 -16.42 -12.00 -11.63
C LYS A 12 -17.50 -13.02 -11.97
N LEU A 13 -18.51 -13.17 -11.12
CA LEU A 13 -19.69 -14.00 -11.35
C LEU A 13 -20.80 -13.25 -12.10
N SER A 14 -20.78 -11.92 -12.08
CA SER A 14 -21.83 -11.04 -12.60
C SER A 14 -21.97 -11.12 -14.12
N THR A 15 -23.21 -11.19 -14.61
CA THR A 15 -23.55 -11.10 -16.04
C THR A 15 -24.65 -10.08 -16.27
N ASP A 16 -24.93 -9.76 -17.54
CA ASP A 16 -26.04 -8.85 -17.88
C ASP A 16 -27.40 -9.44 -17.45
N GLU A 17 -27.56 -10.76 -17.50
CA GLU A 17 -28.79 -11.48 -17.07
C GLU A 17 -28.88 -11.66 -15.55
N ASN A 18 -27.74 -11.71 -14.86
CA ASN A 18 -27.65 -11.90 -13.41
C ASN A 18 -26.60 -10.96 -12.79
N PRO A 19 -26.94 -9.67 -12.57
CA PRO A 19 -26.02 -8.70 -12.01
C PRO A 19 -25.79 -8.93 -10.51
N GLN A 20 -24.52 -9.01 -10.10
CA GLN A 20 -24.06 -9.33 -8.74
C GLN A 20 -23.22 -8.17 -8.16
N HIS A 21 -23.85 -7.01 -7.96
CA HIS A 21 -23.18 -5.78 -7.52
C HIS A 21 -23.62 -5.26 -6.13
N GLY A 22 -24.15 -6.15 -5.27
CA GLY A 22 -24.75 -5.79 -3.98
C GLY A 22 -23.80 -5.21 -2.92
N PHE A 23 -22.47 -5.33 -3.11
CA PHE A 23 -21.47 -4.80 -2.18
C PHE A 23 -20.97 -3.38 -2.50
N GLY A 24 -21.42 -2.78 -3.61
CA GLY A 24 -21.06 -1.41 -3.99
C GLY A 24 -22.13 -0.39 -3.58
N SER A 25 -21.71 0.80 -3.17
CA SER A 25 -22.60 1.97 -3.03
C SER A 25 -23.03 2.47 -4.41
N ILE A 26 -24.29 2.94 -4.50
CA ILE A 26 -24.82 3.66 -5.65
C ILE A 26 -24.35 5.10 -5.51
N ASP A 27 -23.36 5.48 -6.30
CA ASP A 27 -22.71 6.79 -6.29
C ASP A 27 -22.11 7.05 -7.68
N GLU A 28 -22.11 8.30 -8.12
CA GLU A 28 -21.49 8.73 -9.39
C GLU A 28 -19.96 8.56 -9.34
N ASP A 29 -19.38 8.63 -8.14
CA ASP A 29 -17.96 8.36 -7.87
C ASP A 29 -17.68 6.90 -7.48
N SER A 30 -18.68 6.01 -7.62
CA SER A 30 -18.52 4.59 -7.33
C SER A 30 -17.45 3.97 -8.21
N TRP A 31 -16.51 3.27 -7.57
CA TRP A 31 -15.57 2.38 -8.25
C TRP A 31 -16.28 1.29 -9.07
N CYS A 32 -17.47 0.87 -8.66
CA CYS A 32 -18.23 -0.15 -9.35
C CYS A 32 -18.92 0.44 -10.59
N GLY A 33 -18.41 0.12 -11.78
CA GLY A 33 -18.94 0.64 -13.03
C GLY A 33 -20.44 0.38 -13.25
N PHE A 34 -20.98 -0.74 -12.76
CA PHE A 34 -22.42 -1.02 -12.80
C PHE A 34 -23.21 -0.04 -11.91
N LYS A 35 -22.75 0.17 -10.66
CA LYS A 35 -23.40 1.07 -9.70
C LYS A 35 -23.31 2.54 -10.13
N LYS A 36 -22.19 2.91 -10.75
CA LYS A 36 -22.02 4.22 -11.37
C LYS A 36 -23.01 4.41 -12.51
N ALA A 37 -23.14 3.43 -13.40
CA ALA A 37 -24.09 3.49 -14.50
C ALA A 37 -25.55 3.54 -14.02
N GLU A 38 -25.88 2.82 -12.95
CA GLU A 38 -27.18 2.89 -12.26
C GLU A 38 -27.46 4.30 -11.72
N ALA A 39 -26.46 4.95 -11.11
CA ALA A 39 -26.58 6.33 -10.61
C ALA A 39 -26.74 7.36 -11.74
N THR A 40 -25.98 7.23 -12.83
CA THR A 40 -25.95 8.21 -13.94
C THR A 40 -26.94 7.90 -15.07
N GLY A 41 -27.79 6.88 -14.91
CA GLY A 41 -28.74 6.43 -15.94
C GLY A 41 -28.06 5.92 -17.23
N SER A 42 -26.80 5.52 -17.16
CA SER A 42 -26.02 5.03 -18.30
C SER A 42 -26.15 3.52 -18.48
N VAL A 43 -25.86 3.02 -19.68
CA VAL A 43 -25.87 1.57 -19.93
C VAL A 43 -24.55 0.95 -19.51
N TYR A 44 -24.60 -0.08 -18.67
CA TYR A 44 -23.45 -0.92 -18.33
C TYR A 44 -23.55 -2.26 -19.05
N LYS A 45 -22.44 -2.73 -19.61
CA LYS A 45 -22.30 -4.07 -20.17
C LYS A 45 -21.24 -4.83 -19.41
N HIS A 46 -21.59 -5.98 -18.86
CA HIS A 46 -20.64 -6.82 -18.13
C HIS A 46 -19.55 -7.32 -19.07
N LYS A 47 -18.31 -7.29 -18.58
CA LYS A 47 -17.11 -7.75 -19.29
C LYS A 47 -16.24 -8.53 -18.31
N ASN A 48 -15.44 -9.46 -18.82
CA ASN A 48 -14.45 -10.19 -18.04
C ASN A 48 -15.03 -11.03 -16.88
N ASN A 49 -16.28 -11.50 -17.03
CA ASN A 49 -16.86 -12.53 -16.19
C ASN A 49 -16.16 -13.87 -16.45
N LEU A 50 -16.13 -14.73 -15.45
CA LEU A 50 -15.54 -16.05 -15.53
C LEU A 50 -16.64 -17.12 -15.48
N PRO A 51 -16.42 -18.31 -16.06
CA PRO A 51 -17.35 -19.42 -15.90
C PRO A 51 -17.59 -19.72 -14.42
N VAL A 52 -18.83 -20.02 -14.05
CA VAL A 52 -19.23 -20.26 -12.65
C VAL A 52 -18.30 -21.27 -11.97
N ALA A 53 -17.97 -22.37 -12.63
CA ALA A 53 -17.07 -23.39 -12.10
C ALA A 53 -15.68 -22.84 -11.70
N VAL A 54 -15.15 -21.86 -12.44
CA VAL A 54 -13.85 -21.23 -12.15
C VAL A 54 -13.96 -20.32 -10.94
N VAL A 55 -15.01 -19.48 -10.88
CA VAL A 55 -15.24 -18.57 -9.75
C VAL A 55 -15.48 -19.35 -8.47
N GLU A 56 -16.28 -20.42 -8.55
CA GLU A 56 -16.58 -21.31 -7.43
C GLU A 56 -15.31 -22.01 -6.91
N ALA A 57 -14.42 -22.45 -7.79
CA ALA A 57 -13.13 -23.03 -7.39
C ALA A 57 -12.25 -22.02 -6.62
N MET A 58 -12.39 -20.72 -6.88
CA MET A 58 -11.68 -19.66 -6.16
C MET A 58 -12.32 -19.28 -4.82
N ARG A 59 -13.52 -19.76 -4.50
CA ARG A 59 -14.29 -19.32 -3.32
C ARG A 59 -13.52 -19.51 -2.01
N SER A 60 -12.79 -20.61 -1.85
CA SER A 60 -11.96 -20.86 -0.67
C SER A 60 -10.90 -19.78 -0.48
N VAL A 61 -10.21 -19.40 -1.56
CA VAL A 61 -9.20 -18.33 -1.55
C VAL A 61 -9.81 -17.01 -1.12
N PHE A 62 -10.97 -16.64 -1.67
CA PHE A 62 -11.66 -15.40 -1.28
C PHE A 62 -12.14 -15.44 0.18
N LYS A 63 -12.57 -16.61 0.67
CA LYS A 63 -12.91 -16.80 2.08
C LYS A 63 -11.72 -16.53 2.98
N ASP A 64 -10.57 -17.13 2.69
CA ASP A 64 -9.33 -16.97 3.45
C ASP A 64 -8.81 -15.53 3.39
N LEU A 65 -8.84 -14.90 2.22
CA LEU A 65 -8.48 -13.49 2.03
C LEU A 65 -9.39 -12.55 2.84
N SER A 66 -10.65 -12.95 3.06
CA SER A 66 -11.64 -12.16 3.79
C SER A 66 -11.59 -12.34 5.32
N TYR A 67 -10.66 -13.16 5.82
CA TYR A 67 -10.59 -13.52 7.24
C TYR A 67 -10.11 -12.34 8.11
N PRO A 68 -10.81 -11.99 9.21
CA PRO A 68 -10.52 -10.78 10.00
C PRO A 68 -9.08 -10.67 10.49
N ASP A 69 -8.46 -11.76 10.92
CA ASP A 69 -7.09 -11.74 11.45
C ASP A 69 -6.05 -11.44 10.36
N LEU A 70 -6.32 -11.85 9.11
CA LEU A 70 -5.50 -11.48 7.96
C LEU A 70 -5.69 -9.99 7.66
N LEU A 71 -6.94 -9.52 7.59
CA LEU A 71 -7.26 -8.13 7.26
C LEU A 71 -6.71 -7.14 8.29
N LYS A 72 -6.67 -7.51 9.58
CA LYS A 72 -6.09 -6.69 10.65
C LYS A 72 -4.62 -6.36 10.39
N LYS A 73 -3.88 -7.25 9.72
CA LYS A 73 -2.48 -6.98 9.34
C LYS A 73 -2.37 -5.89 8.27
N CYS A 74 -3.36 -5.77 7.38
CA CYS A 74 -3.40 -4.77 6.32
C CYS A 74 -3.77 -3.36 6.82
N VAL A 75 -4.35 -3.21 8.02
CA VAL A 75 -4.78 -1.90 8.56
C VAL A 75 -3.60 -0.98 8.89
N HIS A 76 -2.44 -1.55 9.19
CA HIS A 76 -1.25 -0.78 9.60
C HIS A 76 -0.58 -0.05 8.43
N GLY A 77 -1.03 -0.24 7.18
CA GLY A 77 -0.43 0.39 6.00
C GLY A 77 1.00 -0.07 5.69
N ASN A 78 1.54 -1.03 6.45
CA ASN A 78 2.86 -1.57 6.21
C ASN A 78 2.88 -2.31 4.87
N THR A 79 3.94 -2.06 4.11
CA THR A 79 4.11 -2.69 2.79
C THR A 79 4.18 -4.20 2.94
N GLN A 80 3.64 -4.90 1.94
CA GLN A 80 3.61 -6.37 1.89
C GLN A 80 5.04 -6.98 1.82
N ASN A 81 6.05 -6.15 1.57
CA ASN A 81 7.45 -6.53 1.43
C ASN A 81 8.37 -5.51 2.12
N PRO A 82 8.59 -5.64 3.44
CA PRO A 82 9.51 -4.77 4.18
C PRO A 82 10.91 -4.70 3.58
N ASN A 83 11.39 -5.82 3.01
CA ASN A 83 12.70 -5.87 2.38
C ASN A 83 12.79 -4.96 1.14
N GLU A 84 11.75 -4.94 0.31
CA GLU A 84 11.70 -4.05 -0.85
C GLU A 84 11.57 -2.58 -0.45
N SER A 85 10.83 -2.30 0.63
CA SER A 85 10.73 -0.95 1.17
C SER A 85 12.08 -0.44 1.72
N VAL A 86 12.78 -1.24 2.54
CA VAL A 86 14.13 -0.91 3.03
C VAL A 86 15.10 -0.71 1.87
N ASN A 87 15.08 -1.63 0.90
CA ASN A 87 15.93 -1.55 -0.26
C ASN A 87 15.68 -0.28 -1.09
N ASN A 88 14.42 0.13 -1.25
CA ASN A 88 14.09 1.39 -1.90
C ASN A 88 14.71 2.60 -1.19
N VAL A 89 14.67 2.63 0.15
CA VAL A 89 15.32 3.68 0.96
C VAL A 89 16.83 3.68 0.76
N ILE A 90 17.48 2.51 0.73
CA ILE A 90 18.92 2.37 0.43
C ILE A 90 19.23 2.93 -0.96
N TRP A 91 18.51 2.49 -1.99
CA TRP A 91 18.78 2.89 -3.38
C TRP A 91 18.48 4.36 -3.66
N SER A 92 17.60 4.99 -2.87
CA SER A 92 17.39 6.44 -2.96
C SER A 92 18.57 7.25 -2.41
N ARG A 93 19.43 6.64 -1.58
CA ARG A 93 20.65 7.28 -1.03
C ARG A 93 21.88 6.90 -1.83
N VAL A 94 21.96 5.64 -2.24
CA VAL A 94 23.03 5.09 -3.07
C VAL A 94 22.44 4.33 -4.26
N PRO A 95 22.23 5.02 -5.40
CA PRO A 95 21.67 4.40 -6.60
C PRO A 95 22.55 3.26 -7.11
N LYS A 96 21.92 2.16 -7.54
CA LYS A 96 22.64 0.99 -8.10
C LYS A 96 23.48 1.31 -9.33
N SER A 97 23.11 2.36 -10.05
CA SER A 97 23.80 2.83 -11.26
C SER A 97 25.09 3.59 -10.97
N THR A 98 25.37 3.92 -9.70
CA THR A 98 26.50 4.76 -9.32
C THR A 98 27.49 3.94 -8.51
N PHE A 99 28.72 3.85 -9.00
CA PHE A 99 29.81 3.25 -8.24
C PHE A 99 30.21 4.17 -7.07
N VAL A 100 30.32 3.60 -5.87
CA VAL A 100 30.81 4.28 -4.67
C VAL A 100 31.78 3.39 -3.91
N GLN A 101 32.65 3.99 -3.12
CA GLN A 101 33.55 3.25 -2.22
C GLN A 101 32.77 2.58 -1.08
N ILE A 102 33.37 1.56 -0.45
CA ILE A 102 32.71 0.73 0.56
C ILE A 102 32.32 1.53 1.80
N GLU A 103 33.07 2.57 2.14
CA GLU A 103 32.80 3.46 3.27
C GLU A 103 31.53 4.27 3.04
N VAL A 104 31.35 4.81 1.84
CA VAL A 104 30.15 5.56 1.44
C VAL A 104 28.95 4.63 1.40
N LEU A 105 29.09 3.45 0.78
CA LEU A 105 28.03 2.43 0.75
C LEU A 105 27.57 2.07 2.16
N SER A 106 28.52 1.82 3.06
CA SER A 106 28.23 1.45 4.45
C SER A 106 27.48 2.58 5.17
N LEU A 107 27.94 3.82 5.07
CA LEU A 107 27.29 4.98 5.70
C LEU A 107 25.87 5.21 5.15
N SER A 108 25.68 5.10 3.84
CA SER A 108 24.36 5.23 3.21
C SER A 108 23.39 4.14 3.67
N VAL A 109 23.86 2.91 3.85
CA VAL A 109 23.04 1.81 4.38
C VAL A 109 22.67 2.06 5.84
N TYR A 110 23.61 2.51 6.69
CA TYR A 110 23.28 2.88 8.07
C TYR A 110 22.25 4.02 8.15
N ASP A 111 22.39 5.09 7.36
CA ASP A 111 21.39 6.18 7.31
C ASP A 111 20.03 5.67 6.82
N ALA A 112 20.02 4.80 5.80
CA ALA A 112 18.79 4.23 5.27
C ALA A 112 18.04 3.42 6.32
N VAL A 113 18.75 2.55 7.06
CA VAL A 113 18.16 1.73 8.12
C VAL A 113 17.61 2.58 9.27
N CYS A 114 18.37 3.59 9.71
CA CYS A 114 17.91 4.55 10.72
C CYS A 114 16.64 5.29 10.25
N SER A 115 16.66 5.77 9.00
CA SER A 115 15.52 6.48 8.40
C SER A 115 14.29 5.59 8.22
N PHE A 116 14.47 4.30 7.93
CA PHE A 116 13.38 3.34 7.76
C PHE A 116 12.71 2.99 9.09
N ASN A 117 13.50 2.77 10.14
CA ASN A 117 12.97 2.34 11.44
C ASN A 117 12.39 3.50 12.28
N GLU A 118 13.03 4.66 12.26
CA GLU A 118 12.71 5.79 13.17
C GLU A 118 12.43 7.10 12.42
N GLY A 119 12.36 7.05 11.09
CA GLY A 119 12.22 8.24 10.27
C GLY A 119 13.46 9.13 10.25
N ASN A 120 13.31 10.33 9.70
CA ASN A 120 14.40 11.30 9.60
C ASN A 120 14.82 11.86 10.97
N SER A 121 13.97 11.75 12.00
CA SER A 121 14.30 12.11 13.37
C SER A 121 15.46 11.30 13.96
N ALA A 122 15.75 10.10 13.46
CA ALA A 122 16.90 9.29 13.89
C ALA A 122 18.23 10.05 13.77
N LYS A 123 18.35 10.94 12.78
CA LYS A 123 19.54 11.80 12.56
C LYS A 123 19.83 12.72 13.73
N LEU A 124 18.81 13.12 14.51
CA LEU A 124 19.01 13.92 15.73
C LEU A 124 19.79 13.16 16.79
N GLN A 125 19.59 11.84 16.91
CA GLN A 125 20.37 11.02 17.84
C GLN A 125 21.81 10.85 17.36
N VAL A 126 22.00 10.68 16.04
CA VAL A 126 23.35 10.65 15.43
C VAL A 126 24.12 11.94 15.74
N PHE A 127 23.51 13.11 15.54
CA PHE A 127 24.14 14.38 15.87
C PHE A 127 24.52 14.50 17.34
N LYS A 128 23.61 14.14 18.26
CA LYS A 128 23.90 14.14 19.70
C LYS A 128 25.08 13.24 20.05
N ASN A 129 25.15 12.04 19.48
CA ASN A 129 26.25 11.10 19.71
C ASN A 129 27.59 11.60 19.15
N LEU A 130 27.56 12.45 18.12
CA LEU A 130 28.74 13.13 17.58
C LEU A 130 29.10 14.42 18.34
N GLY A 131 28.36 14.77 19.41
CA GLY A 131 28.56 16.01 20.15
C GLY A 131 28.04 17.27 19.42
N ILE A 132 27.23 17.09 18.39
CA ILE A 132 26.64 18.18 17.59
C ILE A 132 25.24 18.46 18.15
N GLN A 133 25.02 19.69 18.63
CA GLN A 133 23.69 20.15 19.06
C GLN A 133 22.87 20.58 17.84
N PRO A 134 21.77 19.88 17.49
CA PRO A 134 20.94 20.28 16.36
C PRO A 134 20.20 21.59 16.67
N GLY A 135 20.22 22.54 15.74
CA GLY A 135 19.41 23.76 15.86
C GLY A 135 17.91 23.45 15.83
N GLU A 136 17.09 24.39 16.32
CA GLU A 136 15.63 24.25 16.38
C GLU A 136 15.01 23.99 15.00
N TYR A 137 15.47 24.72 13.98
CA TYR A 137 14.97 24.54 12.60
C TYR A 137 15.27 23.16 12.02
N ILE A 138 16.46 22.61 12.29
CA ILE A 138 16.84 21.26 11.84
C ILE A 138 15.97 20.22 12.55
N SER A 139 15.76 20.38 13.86
CA SER A 139 14.91 19.49 14.65
C SER A 139 13.46 19.49 14.17
N MET A 140 12.92 20.67 13.88
CA MET A 140 11.58 20.82 13.32
C MET A 140 11.48 20.17 11.94
N LEU A 141 12.43 20.45 11.03
CA LEU A 141 12.43 19.91 9.67
C LEU A 141 12.47 18.38 9.66
N LEU A 142 13.39 17.77 10.41
CA LEU A 142 13.55 16.31 10.47
C LEU A 142 12.30 15.61 11.05
N SER A 143 11.61 16.26 11.99
CA SER A 143 10.35 15.78 12.55
C SER A 143 9.21 15.84 11.52
N VAL A 144 9.13 16.92 10.73
CA VAL A 144 8.12 17.06 9.66
C VAL A 144 8.36 16.04 8.54
N LEU A 145 9.61 15.84 8.12
CA LEU A 145 9.96 14.87 7.08
C LEU A 145 9.66 13.43 7.48
N THR A 146 9.65 13.12 8.78
CA THR A 146 9.29 11.80 9.30
C THR A 146 7.80 11.50 9.11
N LYS A 147 6.92 12.49 9.31
CA LYS A 147 5.47 12.35 9.16
C LYS A 147 4.99 12.20 7.71
N LYS A 148 5.81 12.56 6.72
CA LYS A 148 5.46 12.48 5.28
C LYS A 148 5.76 11.12 4.64
N ASN A 149 6.53 10.26 5.29
CA ASN A 149 6.99 8.99 4.72
C ASN A 149 6.12 7.77 5.14
N PHE A 150 4.98 8.02 5.78
CA PHE A 150 3.98 7.02 6.17
C PHE A 150 2.58 7.50 5.80
#